data_AF-A0A2V5Q3L8-F1
#
_entry.id   AF-A0A2V5Q3L8-F1
#
_cell.length_a   1.000
_cell.length_b   1.000
_cell.length_c   1.000
_cell.angle_alpha   90.00
_cell.angle_beta   90.00
_cell.angle_gamma   90.00
#
_symmetry.space_group_name_H-M   'P 1'
#
loop_
_entity.id
_entity.type
_entity.pdbx_description
1 polymer ?
#
loop_
_entity_poly.entity_id
_entity_poly.type
_entity_poly.pdbx_seq_one_letter_code
_entity_poly.pdbx_strand_id
1 'polypeptide(L)' 'MILVEANILLYAEHSLWEHHDAARNWWDKQLSSADPVALCWPVPTAFIRIITNVRLHKRPLIQEPLLIFESI' A
#
# COMPACT_ATOMS: atom_id res chain seq x y z
N MET A 1 8.87 -9.95 15.32
CA MET A 1 8.16 -10.23 14.06
C MET A 1 6.76 -9.64 14.15
N ILE A 2 6.43 -8.72 13.25
CA ILE A 2 5.15 -7.99 13.23
C ILE A 2 4.35 -8.47 12.04
N LEU A 3 3.11 -8.94 12.25
CA LEU A 3 2.18 -9.25 11.17
C LEU A 3 1.34 -8.01 10.87
N VAL A 4 1.37 -7.55 9.63
CA VAL A 4 0.73 -6.30 9.22
C VAL A 4 -0.58 -6.58 8.49
N GLU A 5 -1.57 -5.73 8.74
CA GLU A 5 -2.89 -5.79 8.13
C GLU A 5 -3.00 -4.73 7.01
N ALA A 6 -3.89 -4.95 6.04
CA ALA A 6 -4.03 -4.11 4.86
C ALA A 6 -4.43 -2.66 5.18
N ASN A 7 -5.16 -2.38 6.25
CA ASN A 7 -5.53 -1.02 6.63
C ASN A 7 -4.30 -0.15 6.92
N ILE A 8 -3.22 -0.71 7.48
CA ILE A 8 -1.98 0.06 7.66
C ILE A 8 -1.47 0.59 6.32
N LEU A 9 -1.45 -0.26 5.30
CA LEU A 9 -1.03 0.13 3.95
C LEU A 9 -2.01 1.15 3.34
N LEU A 10 -3.31 0.95 3.53
CA LEU A 10 -4.33 1.87 3.00
C LEU A 10 -4.26 3.26 3.65
N TYR A 11 -4.15 3.34 4.98
CA TYR A 11 -3.98 4.61 5.68
C TYR A 11 -2.63 5.27 5.31
N ALA A 12 -1.54 4.50 5.24
CA ALA A 12 -0.22 5.04 4.88
C ALA A 12 -0.17 5.61 3.45
N GLU A 13 -1.03 5.14 2.54
CA GLU A 13 -1.09 5.61 1.16
C GLU A 13 -2.08 6.77 0.94
N HIS A 14 -3.24 6.74 1.60
CA HIS A 14 -4.31 7.69 1.31
C HIS A 14 -4.25 8.95 2.18
N SER A 15 -3.62 10.02 1.66
CA SER A 15 -3.32 11.26 2.40
C SER A 15 -4.51 12.03 3.00
N LEU A 16 -5.72 11.82 2.48
CA LEU A 16 -6.93 12.47 3.00
C LEU A 16 -7.60 11.72 4.16
N TRP A 17 -7.06 10.57 4.58
CA TRP A 17 -7.64 9.79 5.68
C TRP A 17 -7.07 10.24 7.03
N GLU A 18 -7.90 10.23 8.07
CA GLU A 18 -7.58 10.75 9.41
C GLU A 18 -6.29 10.17 10.00
N HIS A 19 -5.99 8.90 9.72
CA HIS A 19 -4.83 8.21 10.28
C HIS A 19 -3.63 8.14 9.33
N HIS A 20 -3.62 8.94 8.26
CA HIS A 20 -2.55 8.90 7.26
C HIS A 20 -1.16 9.12 7.86
N ASP A 21 -0.96 10.26 8.53
CA ASP A 21 0.36 10.62 9.07
C ASP A 21 0.84 9.60 10.11
N ALA A 22 -0.07 9.10 10.95
CA ALA A 22 0.26 8.09 11.95
C ALA A 22 0.66 6.76 11.31
N ALA A 23 -0.12 6.27 10.33
CA ALA A 23 0.16 5.02 9.63
C ALA A 23 1.44 5.10 8.80
N ARG A 24 1.64 6.23 8.10
CA ARG A 24 2.84 6.46 7.29
C ARG A 24 4.11 6.48 8.14
N ASN A 25 4.12 7.26 9.21
CA ASN A 25 5.26 7.35 10.11
C ASN A 25 5.56 6.00 10.79
N TRP A 26 4.52 5.26 11.20
CA TRP A 26 4.70 3.94 11.78
C TRP A 26 5.28 2.95 10.77
N TRP A 27 4.74 2.94 9.55
CA TRP A 27 5.18 2.06 8.46
C TRP A 27 6.63 2.31 8.08
N ASP A 28 7.01 3.58 7.84
CA ASP A 28 8.38 3.98 7.51
C ASP A 28 9.36 3.59 8.64
N LYS A 29 8.94 3.74 9.91
CA LYS A 29 9.74 3.31 11.06
C LYS A 29 9.95 1.79 11.09
N GLN A 30 8.91 0.99 10.81
CA GLN A 30 9.04 -0.47 10.83
C GLN A 30 9.96 -0.96 9.72
N LEU A 31 9.78 -0.43 8.50
CA LEU A 31 10.63 -0.78 7.35
C LEU A 31 12.08 -0.33 7.50
N SER A 32 12.33 0.71 8.29
CA SER A 32 13.69 1.18 8.61
C SER A 32 14.35 0.42 9.76
N SER A 33 13.63 -0.49 10.42
CA SER A 33 14.14 -1.27 11.55
C SER A 33 14.78 -2.59 11.08
N ALA A 34 15.54 -3.23 11.97
CA ALA A 34 16.07 -4.57 11.73
C ALA A 34 15.04 -5.69 11.97
N ASP A 35 13.87 -5.35 12.51
CA ASP A 35 12.84 -6.34 12.85
C ASP A 35 12.04 -6.77 11.60
N PRO A 36 11.79 -8.08 11.41
CA PRO A 36 11.00 -8.54 10.27
C PRO A 36 9.55 -8.06 10.33
N VAL A 37 9.11 -7.48 9.20
CA VAL A 37 7.72 -7.12 8.92
C VAL A 37 7.12 -8.16 7.97
N ALA A 38 6.08 -8.87 8.42
CA ALA A 38 5.42 -9.91 7.66
C ALA A 38 4.16 -9.38 6.97
N LEU A 39 4.09 -9.59 5.65
CA LEU A 39 2.90 -9.40 4.82
C LEU A 39 2.41 -10.77 4.36
N CYS A 40 1.33 -11.28 4.96
CA CYS A 40 0.71 -12.51 4.46
C CYS A 40 0.04 -12.22 3.11
N TRP A 41 -0.02 -13.21 2.20
CA TRP A 41 -0.56 -13.03 0.84
C TRP A 41 -1.92 -12.30 0.74
N PRO A 42 -2.87 -12.50 1.67
CA PRO A 42 -4.12 -11.74 1.67
C PRO A 42 -3.95 -10.22 1.81
N VAL A 43 -2.90 -9.75 2.49
CA VAL A 43 -2.67 -8.33 2.79
C VAL A 43 -2.37 -7.50 1.53
N PRO A 44 -1.33 -7.80 0.73
CA PRO A 44 -1.09 -7.07 -0.52
C PRO A 44 -2.24 -7.28 -1.51
N THR A 45 -2.89 -8.46 -1.51
CA THR A 45 -4.06 -8.72 -2.36
C THR A 45 -5.23 -7.80 -2.01
N ALA A 46 -5.55 -7.64 -0.72
CA ALA A 46 -6.60 -6.75 -0.25
C ALA A 46 -6.27 -5.28 -0.53
N PHE A 47 -5.02 -4.87 -0.26
CA PHE A 47 -4.54 -3.53 -0.55
C PHE A 47 -4.74 -3.17 -2.03
N ILE A 48 -4.23 -4.00 -2.96
CA ILE A 48 -4.37 -3.77 -4.41
C ILE A 48 -5.84 -3.71 -4.82
N ARG A 49 -6.68 -4.64 -4.35
CA ARG A 49 -8.11 -4.69 -4.71
C ARG A 49 -8.87 -3.46 -4.24
N ILE A 50 -8.50 -2.89 -3.09
CA ILE A 50 -9.17 -1.71 -2.55
C ILE A 50 -8.67 -0.46 -3.27
N ILE A 51 -7.35 -0.26 -3.36
CA ILE A 51 -6.79 1.00 -3.86
C ILE A 51 -7.00 1.23 -5.37
N THR A 52 -7.17 0.14 -6.13
CA THR A 52 -7.48 0.19 -7.57
C THR A 52 -8.99 0.23 -7.85
N ASN A 53 -9.84 0.12 -6.81
CA ASN A 53 -11.29 0.04 -6.99
C ASN A 53 -11.89 1.41 -7.37
N VAL A 54 -12.26 1.54 -8.64
CA VAL A 54 -12.92 2.73 -9.22
C VAL A 54 -14.20 3.15 -8.50
N ARG A 55 -14.88 2.25 -7.77
CA ARG A 55 -16.11 2.58 -7.01
C ARG A 55 -15.80 3.18 -5.64
N LEU A 56 -14.61 2.94 -5.10
CA LEU A 56 -14.21 3.40 -3.77
C LEU A 56 -13.41 4.71 -3.83
N HIS A 57 -12.74 4.99 -4.96
CA HIS A 57 -11.84 6.13 -5.08
C HIS A 57 -12.21 7.02 -6.27
N LYS A 58 -12.24 8.35 -6.05
CA LYS A 58 -12.41 9.34 -7.13
C LYS A 58 -11.25 9.31 -8.13
N ARG A 59 -10.06 8.93 -7.67
CA ARG A 59 -8.84 8.73 -8.46
C ARG A 59 -8.15 7.48 -7.93
N PRO A 60 -8.50 6.27 -8.41
CA PRO A 60 -7.83 5.06 -7.99
C PRO A 60 -6.36 5.11 -8.41
N LEU A 61 -5.49 4.46 -7.64
CA LEU A 61 -4.13 4.20 -8.13
C LEU A 61 -4.26 3.19 -9.25
N ILE A 62 -3.88 3.60 -10.45
CA ILE A 62 -3.89 2.75 -11.64
C ILE A 62 -2.43 2.37 -11.87
N GLN A 63 -2.17 1.11 -12.24
CA GLN A 63 -0.84 0.76 -12.71
C GLN A 63 -0.52 1.64 -13.93
N GLU A 64 0.67 2.25 -13.94
CA GLU A 64 1.18 2.81 -15.19
C GLU A 64 1.21 1.68 -16.23
N PRO A 65 0.69 1.90 -17.45
CA PRO A 65 0.81 0.90 -18.49
C PRO A 65 2.29 0.62 -18.69
N LEU A 66 2.64 -0.67 -18.60
CA LEU A 66 3.97 -1.20 -18.90
C LEU A 66 4.30 -0.90 -20.38
N LEU A 67 4.73 0.34 -20.69
CA LEU A 67 5.36 0.66 -21.96
C LEU A 67 6.83 0.21 -21.88
N ILE A 68 7.02 -1.11 -21.84
CA ILE A 68 8.35 -1.73 -21.89
C ILE A 68 8.63 -2.13 -23.34
N PHE A 69 9.46 -1.29 -23.98
CA PHE A 69 10.49 -1.64 -24.97
C PHE A 69 10.13 -2.62 -26.12
N GLU A 70 9.51 -2.12 -27.19
CA GLU A 70 9.78 -2.64 -28.54
C GLU A 70 11.01 -1.94 -29.13
N SER A 71 12.20 -2.41 -28.77
CA SER A 71 13.43 -2.21 -29.55
C SER A 71 14.47 -3.22 -29.05
N ILE A 72 14.36 -4.44 -29.58
CA ILE A 72 15.49 -5.35 -29.79
C ILE A 72 15.58 -5.57 -31.29
#